data_AF-A0A953QSJ3-F1
#
_entry.id   AF-A0A953QSJ3-F1
#
_cell.length_a   1.000
_cell.length_b   1.000
_cell.length_c   1.000
_cell.angle_alpha   90.00
_cell.angle_beta   90.00
_cell.angle_gamma   90.00
#
_symmetry.space_group_name_H-M   'P 1'
#
loop_
_entity.id
_entity.type
_entity.pdbx_description
1 polymer ?
#
loop_
_entity_poly.entity_id
_entity_poly.type
_entity_poly.pdbx_seq_one_letter_code
_entity_poly.pdbx_strand_id
1 'polypeptide(L)'
;MDDARLKRRQLIEGAISSADDELKAEQERLERRLKEITEERYALGAVWRSLVEQSGVYAEDKPLPPALKELLEDDPGMTQRIRSILKANAGQEFSPPQIRDMVAETGFNLEGRSNPLSEVHMVLKRLAARTKEHVTAHETEAGTLYKYSRGVAYAVPSRPITRLKKKSALKQST
;
A
#
# COMPACT_ATOMS: atom_id res chain seq x y z
N MET A 1 24.47 13.74 62.92
CA MET A 1 23.87 14.06 61.60
C MET A 1 24.36 13.12 60.48
N ASP A 2 25.39 12.31 60.70
CA ASP A 2 25.98 11.45 59.66
C ASP A 2 25.18 10.18 59.34
N ASP A 3 24.41 9.66 60.30
CA ASP A 3 23.65 8.42 60.15
C ASP A 3 22.51 8.54 59.10
N ALA A 4 21.83 9.70 59.06
CA ALA A 4 20.79 9.96 58.06
C ALA A 4 21.34 10.07 56.63
N ARG A 5 22.59 10.53 56.47
CA ARG A 5 23.26 10.62 55.16
C ARG A 5 23.72 9.24 54.69
N LEU A 6 24.23 8.41 55.60
CA LEU A 6 24.64 7.05 55.31
C LEU A 6 23.45 6.17 54.88
N LYS A 7 22.32 6.28 55.59
CA LYS A 7 21.08 5.54 55.26
C LYS A 7 20.50 5.95 53.91
N ARG A 8 20.54 7.25 53.58
CA ARG A 8 20.10 7.75 52.26
C ARG A 8 21.01 7.26 51.14
N ARG A 9 22.32 7.19 51.37
CA ARG A 9 23.28 6.65 50.40
C ARG A 9 23.06 5.16 50.13
N GLN A 10 22.86 4.37 51.17
CA GLN A 10 22.57 2.93 51.05
C GLN A 10 21.26 2.66 50.28
N LEU A 11 20.22 3.48 50.51
CA LEU A 11 18.97 3.39 49.75
C LEU A 11 19.14 3.70 48.25
N ILE A 12 19.97 4.71 47.93
CA ILE A 12 20.25 5.08 46.54
C ILE A 12 21.10 4.02 45.85
N GLU A 13 22.14 3.52 46.51
CA GLU A 13 23.00 2.45 45.96
C GLU A 13 22.21 1.16 45.73
N GLY A 14 21.29 0.80 46.63
CA GLY A 14 20.38 -0.34 46.43
C GLY A 14 19.39 -0.14 45.27
N ALA A 15 18.84 1.07 45.12
CA ALA A 15 17.93 1.38 44.00
C ALA A 15 18.64 1.37 42.64
N ILE A 16 19.89 1.86 42.59
CA ILE A 16 20.71 1.81 41.37
C ILE A 16 21.04 0.37 41.02
N SER A 17 21.48 -0.44 41.99
CA SER A 17 21.76 -1.86 41.77
C SER A 17 20.54 -2.63 41.25
N SER A 18 19.35 -2.35 41.80
CA SER A 18 18.10 -2.98 41.35
C SER A 18 17.74 -2.58 39.91
N ALA A 19 17.94 -1.31 39.55
CA ALA A 19 17.67 -0.83 38.19
C ALA A 19 18.64 -1.41 37.15
N ASP A 20 19.91 -1.58 37.53
CA ASP A 20 20.92 -2.20 36.67
C ASP A 20 20.62 -3.69 36.43
N ASP A 21 20.16 -4.41 37.45
CA ASP A 21 19.74 -5.81 37.33
C ASP A 21 18.49 -5.96 36.45
N GLU A 22 17.51 -5.07 36.58
CA GLU A 22 16.32 -5.03 35.72
C GLU A 22 16.67 -4.75 34.25
N LEU A 23 17.54 -3.76 34.01
CA LEU A 23 17.99 -3.41 32.67
C LEU A 23 18.74 -4.57 32.00
N LYS A 24 19.59 -5.25 32.76
CA LYS A 24 20.32 -6.43 32.27
C LYS A 24 19.37 -7.59 31.94
N ALA A 25 18.37 -7.83 32.79
CA ALA A 25 17.36 -8.85 32.53
C ALA A 25 16.54 -8.53 31.26
N GLU A 26 16.22 -7.25 31.01
CA GLU A 26 15.55 -6.83 29.79
C GLU A 26 16.42 -6.98 28.54
N GLN A 27 17.71 -6.63 28.64
CA GLN A 27 18.68 -6.85 27.56
C GLN A 27 18.77 -8.33 27.17
N GLU A 28 18.95 -9.22 28.16
CA GLU A 28 19.00 -10.67 27.90
C GLU A 28 17.70 -11.19 27.27
N ARG A 29 16.54 -10.64 27.68
CA ARG A 29 15.25 -10.99 27.10
C ARG A 29 15.16 -10.56 25.63
N LEU A 30 15.59 -9.35 25.30
CA LEU A 30 15.59 -8.83 23.95
C LEU A 30 16.56 -9.60 23.04
N GLU A 31 17.73 -9.95 23.54
CA GLU A 31 18.70 -10.77 22.80
C GLU A 31 18.16 -12.16 22.48
N ARG A 32 17.48 -12.81 23.43
CA ARG A 32 16.79 -14.09 23.16
C ARG A 32 15.75 -13.96 22.06
N ARG A 33 14.92 -12.91 22.11
CA ARG A 33 13.88 -12.67 21.10
C ARG A 33 14.46 -12.35 19.73
N LEU A 34 15.57 -11.61 19.66
CA LEU A 34 16.27 -11.36 18.40
C LEU A 34 16.82 -12.66 17.82
N LYS A 35 17.36 -13.55 18.66
CA LYS A 35 17.85 -14.84 18.23
C LYS A 35 16.74 -15.71 17.65
N GLU A 36 15.59 -15.81 18.34
CA GLU A 36 14.40 -16.54 17.86
C GLU A 36 13.92 -16.02 16.49
N ILE A 37 13.74 -14.70 16.36
CA ILE A 37 13.31 -14.08 15.09
C ILE A 37 14.33 -14.35 13.96
N THR A 38 15.61 -14.36 14.30
CA THR A 38 16.68 -14.62 13.33
C THR A 38 16.64 -16.07 12.86
N GLU A 39 16.46 -17.02 13.77
CA GLU A 39 16.29 -18.45 13.45
C GLU A 39 15.03 -18.69 12.60
N GLU A 40 13.89 -18.07 12.95
CA GLU A 40 12.67 -18.12 12.15
C GLU A 40 12.88 -17.56 10.74
N ARG A 41 13.60 -16.43 10.60
CA ARG A 41 13.95 -15.86 9.30
C ARG A 41 14.82 -16.79 8.47
N TYR A 42 15.80 -17.45 9.09
CA TYR A 42 16.64 -18.44 8.40
C TYR A 42 15.82 -19.65 7.94
N ALA A 43 14.92 -20.15 8.78
CA ALA A 43 14.02 -21.25 8.45
C ALA A 43 13.10 -20.88 7.28
N LEU A 44 12.47 -19.69 7.34
CA LEU A 44 11.62 -19.19 6.26
C LEU A 44 12.42 -18.99 4.96
N GLY A 45 13.65 -18.48 5.05
CA GLY A 45 14.55 -18.34 3.91
C GLY A 45 14.97 -19.70 3.30
N ALA A 46 15.08 -20.75 4.10
CA ALA A 46 15.32 -22.11 3.60
C ALA A 46 14.09 -22.67 2.87
N VAL A 47 12.89 -22.51 3.44
CA VAL A 47 11.63 -22.92 2.80
C VAL A 47 11.42 -22.18 1.49
N TRP A 48 11.64 -20.86 1.47
CA TRP A 48 11.52 -20.05 0.25
C TRP A 48 12.49 -20.52 -0.83
N ARG A 49 13.77 -20.77 -0.49
CA ARG A 49 14.74 -21.30 -1.44
C ARG A 49 14.32 -22.65 -2.02
N SER A 50 13.86 -23.57 -1.17
CA SER A 50 13.36 -24.87 -1.62
C SER A 50 12.13 -24.73 -2.53
N LEU A 51 11.22 -23.82 -2.21
CA LEU A 51 10.04 -23.53 -3.05
C LEU A 51 10.42 -22.93 -4.41
N VAL A 52 11.38 -22.00 -4.43
CA VAL A 52 11.92 -21.41 -5.67
C VAL A 52 12.58 -22.47 -6.54
N GLU A 53 13.38 -23.36 -5.94
CA GLU A 53 14.04 -24.46 -6.64
C GLU A 53 13.04 -25.48 -7.20
N GLN A 54 12.00 -25.85 -6.42
CA GLN A 54 10.95 -26.77 -6.86
C GLN A 54 10.02 -26.17 -7.92
N SER A 55 9.75 -24.87 -7.86
CA SER A 55 8.87 -24.19 -8.82
C SER A 55 9.54 -23.89 -10.15
N GLY A 56 10.87 -24.12 -10.28
CA GLY A 56 11.63 -23.79 -11.47
C GLY A 56 11.64 -22.29 -11.79
N VAL A 57 11.20 -21.45 -10.85
CA VAL A 57 11.22 -19.98 -10.96
C VAL A 57 12.62 -19.51 -10.57
N TYR A 58 13.62 -19.99 -11.29
CA TYR A 58 14.84 -19.21 -11.41
C TYR A 58 14.48 -17.99 -12.23
N ALA A 59 14.73 -16.81 -11.67
CA ALA A 59 14.79 -15.58 -12.44
C ALA A 59 15.99 -15.69 -13.40
N GLU A 60 15.87 -16.53 -14.43
CA GLU A 60 16.46 -16.17 -15.71
C GLU A 60 15.83 -14.84 -16.10
N ASP A 61 16.62 -13.98 -16.74
CA ASP A 61 16.30 -12.64 -17.25
C ASP A 61 15.09 -12.62 -18.20
N LYS A 62 13.94 -13.05 -17.70
CA LYS A 62 12.65 -12.88 -18.33
C LYS A 62 12.28 -11.45 -17.98
N PRO A 63 12.32 -10.52 -18.95
CA PRO A 63 11.91 -9.15 -18.67
C PRO A 63 10.51 -9.25 -18.05
N LEU A 64 10.35 -8.61 -16.88
CA LEU A 64 9.07 -8.57 -16.22
C LEU A 64 8.02 -8.20 -17.28
N PRO A 65 6.89 -8.92 -17.34
CA PRO A 65 5.77 -8.54 -18.18
C PRO A 65 5.57 -7.03 -18.06
N PRO A 66 5.39 -6.28 -19.16
CA PRO A 66 5.27 -4.82 -19.11
C PRO A 66 4.24 -4.35 -18.06
N ALA A 67 3.17 -5.12 -17.89
CA ALA A 67 2.14 -4.91 -16.87
C ALA A 67 2.62 -5.05 -15.41
N LEU A 68 3.63 -5.87 -15.13
CA LEU A 68 4.29 -5.99 -13.82
C LEU A 68 5.42 -4.97 -13.66
N LYS A 69 6.10 -4.58 -14.74
CA LYS A 69 7.12 -3.53 -14.70
C LYS A 69 6.50 -2.16 -14.39
N GLU A 70 5.37 -1.86 -15.02
CA GLU A 70 4.54 -0.68 -14.70
C GLU A 70 4.01 -0.73 -13.24
N LEU A 71 3.71 -1.93 -12.71
CA LEU A 71 3.29 -2.15 -11.32
C LEU A 71 4.39 -1.86 -10.28
N LEU A 72 5.67 -2.00 -10.67
CA LEU A 72 6.85 -1.77 -9.83
C LEU A 72 7.43 -0.35 -10.02
N GLU A 73 7.18 0.28 -11.17
CA GLU A 73 7.52 1.67 -11.45
C GLU A 73 6.55 2.67 -10.79
N ASP A 74 5.35 2.22 -10.41
CA ASP A 74 4.49 2.95 -9.51
C ASP A 74 5.09 2.97 -8.10
N ASP A 75 5.73 4.08 -7.75
CA ASP A 75 6.15 4.37 -6.38
C ASP A 75 5.02 3.97 -5.39
N PRO A 76 5.25 2.96 -4.52
CA PRO A 76 4.23 2.49 -3.59
C PRO A 76 3.69 3.64 -2.73
N GLY A 77 4.47 4.72 -2.56
CA GLY A 77 4.05 5.95 -1.91
C GLY A 77 2.82 6.61 -2.54
N MET A 78 2.79 6.82 -3.87
CA MET A 78 1.71 7.56 -4.54
C MET A 78 0.40 6.74 -4.54
N THR A 79 0.47 5.47 -4.92
CA THR A 79 -0.71 4.59 -4.96
C THR A 79 -1.31 4.42 -3.57
N GLN A 80 -0.48 4.19 -2.56
CA GLN A 80 -0.96 3.98 -1.19
C GLN A 80 -1.58 5.26 -0.62
N ARG A 81 -1.02 6.44 -0.90
CA ARG A 81 -1.58 7.72 -0.45
C ARG A 81 -2.93 8.02 -1.07
N ILE A 82 -3.05 7.88 -2.39
CA ILE A 82 -4.33 8.07 -3.09
C ILE A 82 -5.38 7.12 -2.52
N ARG A 83 -5.02 5.85 -2.29
CA ARG A 83 -5.90 4.86 -1.66
C ARG A 83 -6.33 5.29 -0.25
N SER A 84 -5.40 5.79 0.57
CA SER A 84 -5.69 6.28 1.92
C SER A 84 -6.62 7.49 1.92
N ILE A 85 -6.41 8.47 1.03
CA ILE A 85 -7.26 9.65 0.87
C ILE A 85 -8.69 9.25 0.51
N LEU A 86 -8.84 8.38 -0.49
CA LEU A 86 -10.13 7.88 -0.93
C LEU A 86 -10.85 7.08 0.17
N LYS A 87 -10.12 6.25 0.94
CA LYS A 87 -10.69 5.50 2.06
C LYS A 87 -11.10 6.39 3.24
N ALA A 88 -10.29 7.38 3.57
CA ALA A 88 -10.58 8.34 4.64
C ALA A 88 -11.85 9.14 4.32
N ASN A 89 -12.06 9.47 3.04
CA ASN A 89 -13.21 10.23 2.54
C ASN A 89 -14.22 9.32 1.83
N ALA A 90 -14.43 8.11 2.36
CA ALA A 90 -15.38 7.17 1.78
C ALA A 90 -16.76 7.79 1.60
N GLY A 91 -17.39 7.57 0.44
CA GLY A 91 -18.67 8.17 0.10
C GLY A 91 -18.60 9.47 -0.70
N GLN A 92 -17.47 10.18 -0.66
CA GLN A 92 -17.26 11.44 -1.38
C GLN A 92 -16.63 11.21 -2.76
N GLU A 93 -16.92 12.12 -3.68
CA GLU A 93 -16.41 12.13 -5.04
C GLU A 93 -15.33 13.20 -5.19
N PHE A 94 -14.20 12.82 -5.77
CA PHE A 94 -13.08 13.71 -6.01
C PHE A 94 -12.63 13.65 -7.46
N SER A 95 -12.34 14.81 -8.01
CA SER A 95 -11.64 14.93 -9.28
C SER A 95 -10.13 14.69 -9.10
N PRO A 96 -9.42 14.27 -10.17
CA PRO A 96 -7.97 14.08 -10.12
C PRO A 96 -7.16 15.32 -9.66
N PRO A 97 -7.51 16.57 -10.03
CA PRO A 97 -6.87 17.75 -9.47
C PRO A 97 -7.05 17.86 -7.95
N GLN A 98 -8.26 17.59 -7.43
CA GLN A 98 -8.51 17.61 -5.99
C GLN A 98 -7.68 16.55 -5.25
N ILE A 99 -7.57 15.34 -5.82
CA ILE A 99 -6.75 14.28 -5.21
C ILE A 99 -5.27 14.65 -5.23
N ARG A 100 -4.77 15.27 -6.31
CA ARG A 100 -3.39 15.79 -6.35
C ARG A 100 -3.14 16.79 -5.22
N ASP A 101 -4.06 17.74 -5.03
CA ASP A 101 -3.92 18.78 -4.01
C ASP A 101 -3.94 18.15 -2.61
N MET A 102 -4.85 17.21 -2.35
CA MET A 102 -4.89 16.45 -1.10
C MET A 102 -3.62 15.62 -0.88
N VAL A 103 -3.01 15.06 -1.93
CA VAL A 103 -1.73 14.35 -1.82
C VAL A 103 -0.62 15.32 -1.41
N ALA A 104 -0.56 16.52 -1.98
CA ALA A 104 0.40 17.55 -1.61
C ALA A 104 0.21 17.98 -0.13
N GLU A 105 -1.03 18.15 0.31
CA GLU A 105 -1.39 18.47 1.70
C GLU A 105 -0.93 17.40 2.70
N THR A 106 -0.77 16.14 2.29
CA THR A 106 -0.20 15.07 3.13
C THR A 106 1.33 15.18 3.33
N GLY A 107 1.95 16.26 2.86
CA GLY A 107 3.39 16.47 2.90
C GLY A 107 4.17 15.56 1.95
N PHE A 108 3.50 14.98 0.95
CA PHE A 108 4.17 14.18 -0.06
C PHE A 108 4.83 15.09 -1.08
N ASN A 109 6.13 14.91 -1.28
CA ASN A 109 6.87 15.74 -2.21
C ASN A 109 6.47 15.41 -3.66
N LEU A 110 5.75 16.33 -4.30
CA LEU A 110 5.44 16.29 -5.73
C LEU A 110 6.52 17.01 -6.57
N GLU A 111 7.39 17.80 -5.92
CA GLU A 111 8.47 18.55 -6.56
C GLU A 111 9.58 17.58 -6.98
N GLY A 112 9.71 17.36 -8.29
CA GLY A 112 10.64 16.40 -8.87
C GLY A 112 9.98 15.39 -9.81
N ARG A 113 8.64 15.32 -9.84
CA ARG A 113 7.89 14.54 -10.83
C ARG A 113 7.59 15.39 -12.06
N SER A 114 7.78 14.80 -13.25
CA SER A 114 7.57 15.50 -14.53
C SER A 114 6.11 15.93 -14.73
N ASN A 115 5.14 15.12 -14.27
CA ASN A 115 3.73 15.47 -14.32
C ASN A 115 2.90 14.75 -13.23
N PRO A 116 2.83 15.30 -12.00
CA PRO A 116 2.11 14.71 -10.89
C PRO A 116 0.62 14.46 -11.17
N LEU A 117 -0.01 15.34 -11.96
CA LEU A 117 -1.44 15.23 -12.25
C LEU A 117 -1.73 14.02 -13.14
N SER A 118 -0.93 13.82 -14.19
CA SER A 118 -1.07 12.63 -15.06
C SER A 118 -0.85 11.33 -14.30
N GLU A 119 0.10 11.29 -13.37
CA GLU A 119 0.31 10.12 -12.50
C GLU A 119 -0.93 9.85 -11.63
N VAL A 120 -1.50 10.88 -11.02
CA VAL A 120 -2.76 10.74 -10.25
C VAL A 120 -3.88 10.19 -11.14
N HIS A 121 -4.04 10.68 -12.36
CA HIS A 121 -5.01 10.13 -13.33
C HIS A 121 -4.78 8.64 -13.62
N MET A 122 -3.52 8.23 -13.85
CA MET A 122 -3.19 6.83 -14.13
C MET A 122 -3.51 5.92 -12.93
N VAL A 123 -3.11 6.33 -11.73
CA VAL A 123 -3.40 5.59 -10.49
C VAL A 123 -4.90 5.45 -10.27
N LEU A 124 -5.67 6.53 -10.43
CA LEU A 124 -7.13 6.53 -10.21
C LEU A 124 -7.85 5.64 -11.21
N LYS A 125 -7.52 5.74 -12.50
CA LYS A 125 -8.05 4.87 -13.55
C LYS A 125 -7.75 3.40 -13.25
N ARG A 126 -6.55 3.10 -12.76
CA ARG A 126 -6.14 1.75 -12.36
C ARG A 126 -6.91 1.24 -11.15
N LEU A 127 -7.08 2.06 -10.10
CA LEU A 127 -7.85 1.69 -8.92
C LEU A 127 -9.32 1.41 -9.28
N ALA A 128 -9.91 2.24 -10.13
CA ALA A 128 -11.28 2.04 -10.61
C ALA A 128 -11.44 0.80 -11.51
N ALA A 129 -10.40 0.41 -12.26
CA ALA A 129 -10.41 -0.80 -13.07
C ALA A 129 -10.30 -2.09 -12.25
N ARG A 130 -9.82 -2.02 -11.00
CA ARG A 130 -9.63 -3.18 -10.12
C ARG A 130 -10.88 -3.41 -9.28
N THR A 131 -11.62 -4.48 -9.56
CA THR A 131 -12.85 -4.87 -8.85
C THR A 131 -12.67 -5.03 -7.33
N LYS A 132 -11.45 -5.33 -6.86
CA LYS A 132 -11.13 -5.52 -5.43
C LYS A 132 -10.89 -4.21 -4.66
N GLU A 133 -10.69 -3.08 -5.34
CA GLU A 133 -10.26 -1.82 -4.69
C GLU A 133 -11.44 -0.93 -4.27
N HIS A 134 -12.68 -1.31 -4.60
CA HIS A 134 -13.92 -0.58 -4.27
C HIS A 134 -13.92 0.91 -4.67
N VAL A 135 -13.14 1.28 -5.68
CA VAL A 135 -13.14 2.62 -6.27
C VAL A 135 -14.03 2.61 -7.50
N THR A 136 -14.98 3.54 -7.58
CA THR A 136 -15.84 3.75 -8.75
C THR A 136 -15.46 5.05 -9.46
N ALA A 137 -15.64 5.07 -10.78
CA ALA A 137 -15.45 6.26 -11.61
C ALA A 137 -16.80 6.68 -12.20
N HIS A 138 -17.12 7.97 -12.10
CA HIS A 138 -18.32 8.58 -12.66
C HIS A 138 -17.91 9.68 -13.65
N GLU A 139 -18.39 9.61 -14.88
CA GLU A 139 -18.15 10.64 -15.90
C GLU A 139 -19.20 11.73 -15.77
N THR A 140 -18.76 12.98 -15.73
CA THR A 140 -19.58 14.19 -15.69
C THR A 140 -19.16 15.15 -16.81
N GLU A 141 -19.95 16.17 -17.10
CA GLU A 141 -19.61 17.20 -18.11
C GLU A 141 -18.30 17.94 -17.79
N ALA A 142 -17.90 17.99 -16.51
CA ALA A 142 -16.68 18.64 -16.05
C ALA A 142 -15.46 17.70 -15.94
N GLY A 143 -15.64 16.39 -16.18
CA GLY A 143 -14.58 15.39 -16.10
C GLY A 143 -14.95 14.13 -15.32
N THR A 144 -13.95 13.29 -15.03
CA THR A 144 -14.13 12.04 -14.28
C THR A 144 -13.98 12.27 -12.78
N LEU A 145 -14.95 11.82 -12.00
CA LEU A 145 -14.95 11.82 -10.54
C LEU A 145 -14.71 10.40 -10.02
N TYR A 146 -13.95 10.29 -8.93
CA TYR A 146 -13.59 9.03 -8.29
C TYR A 146 -14.10 8.98 -6.86
N LYS A 147 -14.65 7.84 -6.47
CA LYS A 147 -15.24 7.61 -5.15
C LYS A 147 -14.86 6.26 -4.60
N TYR A 148 -14.56 6.20 -3.30
CA TYR A 148 -14.45 4.93 -2.58
C TYR A 148 -15.80 4.54 -1.99
N SER A 149 -16.27 3.34 -2.34
CA SER A 149 -17.48 2.75 -1.77
C SER A 149 -17.09 1.74 -0.70
N ARG A 150 -17.42 1.99 0.58
CA ARG A 150 -17.31 0.93 1.60
C ARG A 150 -18.21 -0.20 1.15
N GLY A 151 -17.64 -1.40 0.98
CA GLY A 151 -18.30 -2.54 0.36
C GLY A 151 -19.74 -2.72 0.85
N VAL A 152 -20.69 -2.26 0.04
CA VAL A 152 -22.04 -2.79 0.01
C VAL A 152 -22.06 -3.67 -1.23
N ALA A 153 -22.44 -4.92 -1.02
CA ALA A 153 -22.40 -5.99 -1.98
C ALA A 153 -23.15 -5.61 -3.29
N TYR A 154 -22.49 -5.87 -4.42
CA TYR A 154 -23.04 -5.96 -5.79
C TYR A 154 -23.79 -4.75 -6.38
N ALA A 155 -23.12 -4.02 -7.27
CA ALA A 155 -23.77 -3.37 -8.40
C ALA A 155 -22.99 -3.72 -9.68
N VAL A 156 -23.52 -4.66 -10.44
CA VAL A 156 -23.11 -4.93 -11.82
C VAL A 156 -23.20 -3.61 -12.60
N PRO A 157 -22.17 -3.19 -13.35
CA PRO A 157 -22.31 -2.01 -14.21
C PRO A 157 -23.34 -2.31 -15.30
N SER A 158 -24.52 -1.70 -15.20
CA SER A 158 -25.50 -1.59 -16.27
C SER A 158 -24.88 -0.83 -17.44
N ARG A 159 -24.14 -1.51 -18.32
CA ARG A 159 -23.92 -0.99 -19.66
C ARG A 159 -25.15 -1.34 -20.51
N PRO A 160 -25.87 -0.36 -21.10
CA PRO A 160 -26.82 -0.70 -22.15
C PRO A 160 -26.05 -1.36 -23.29
N ILE A 161 -26.44 -2.59 -23.65
CA ILE A 161 -25.92 -3.26 -24.84
C ILE A 161 -26.41 -2.43 -26.03
N THR A 162 -25.55 -1.58 -26.57
CA THR A 162 -25.82 -0.89 -27.83
C THR A 162 -25.98 -1.94 -28.93
N ARG A 163 -27.23 -2.11 -29.36
CA ARG A 163 -27.65 -2.94 -30.49
C ARG A 163 -26.81 -2.57 -31.72
N LEU A 164 -25.88 -3.45 -32.12
CA LEU A 164 -25.17 -3.32 -33.39
C LEU A 164 -26.20 -3.33 -34.52
N LYS A 165 -26.51 -2.16 -35.09
CA LYS A 165 -27.20 -2.07 -36.39
C LYS A 165 -26.20 -2.53 -37.46
N LYS A 166 -26.26 -3.79 -37.87
CA LYS A 166 -25.64 -4.20 -39.13
C LYS A 166 -26.45 -3.62 -40.28
N LYS A 167 -25.80 -2.73 -41.02
CA LYS A 167 -26.26 -2.11 -42.25
C LYS A 167 -26.66 -3.17 -43.28
N SER A 168 -27.82 -2.94 -43.86
CA SER A 168 -28.30 -3.48 -45.13
C SER A 168 -27.37 -3.05 -46.28
N ALA A 169 -26.94 -4.03 -47.06
CA ALA A 169 -26.49 -3.89 -48.46
C ALA A 169 -26.69 -5.30 -49.06
N LEU A 170 -27.84 -5.63 -49.64
CA LEU A 170 -28.22 -5.31 -51.02
C LEU A 170 -27.03 -5.42 -52.00
N LYS A 171 -26.79 -6.64 -52.47
CA LYS A 171 -26.45 -6.86 -53.88
C LYS A 171 -27.28 -8.04 -54.39
N GLN A 172 -28.23 -7.70 -55.25
CA GLN A 172 -28.82 -8.60 -56.24
C GLN A 172 -27.80 -8.87 -57.35
N SER A 173 -27.99 -10.00 -58.03
CA SER A 173 -27.67 -10.33 -59.44
C SER A 173 -27.13 -11.76 -59.47
N THR A 174 -27.97 -12.73 -59.85
CA THR A 174 -28.03 -13.33 -61.21
C THR A 174 -26.68 -13.87 -61.68
#